data_AF-L1J746-F1
#
_entry.id   AF-L1J746-F1
#
_cell.length_a   1.000
_cell.length_b   1.000
_cell.length_c   1.000
_cell.angle_alpha   90.00
_cell.angle_beta   90.00
_cell.angle_gamma   90.00
#
_symmetry.space_group_name_H-M   'P 1'
#
loop_
_entity.id
_entity.type
_entity.pdbx_description
1 polymer ?
#
loop_
_entity_poly.entity_id
_entity_poly.type
_entity_poly.pdbx_seq_one_letter_code
_entity_poly.pdbx_strand_id
1 'polypeptide(L)'
;MAVASGMEYLHDRGIFHGLLNSKNVAIIFDEGKNPSGTWNLCRVAVTDYGLPFLRRNFELMPDVQARHAAWLPPEVLLGDEAKMEGDSWSYGIILWELLTGFVPWPGKARDDLTALARKGQLILPLSLQDNYEQPPGYCEVMNDCMRRETQDRPSMRRVLERFRDLSRSWGGDYLPG
;
A
#
# COMPACT_ATOMS: atom_id res chain seq x y z
N MET A 1 0.78 -7.64 -5.77
CA MET A 1 -0.53 -8.30 -6.02
C MET A 1 -1.19 -8.87 -4.76
N ALA A 2 -0.55 -9.72 -3.96
CA ALA A 2 -1.21 -10.38 -2.82
C ALA A 2 -1.83 -9.40 -1.78
N VAL A 3 -1.11 -8.33 -1.41
CA VAL A 3 -1.64 -7.27 -0.53
C VAL A 3 -2.91 -6.62 -1.12
N ALA A 4 -2.87 -6.23 -2.41
CA ALA A 4 -4.03 -5.66 -3.08
C ALA A 4 -5.23 -6.63 -3.13
N SER A 5 -4.97 -7.93 -3.23
CA SER A 5 -6.03 -8.96 -3.18
C SER A 5 -6.66 -9.07 -1.80
N GLY A 6 -5.86 -9.01 -0.74
CA GLY A 6 -6.39 -8.94 0.63
C GLY A 6 -7.22 -7.69 0.86
N MET A 7 -6.75 -6.54 0.35
CA MET A 7 -7.47 -5.26 0.48
C MET A 7 -8.76 -5.23 -0.34
N GLU A 8 -8.77 -5.75 -1.57
CA GLU A 8 -10.01 -5.92 -2.35
C GLU A 8 -11.04 -6.76 -1.57
N TYR A 9 -10.61 -7.88 -0.97
CA TYR A 9 -11.49 -8.74 -0.19
C TYR A 9 -12.16 -8.01 0.98
N LEU A 10 -11.42 -7.11 1.65
CA LEU A 10 -11.95 -6.26 2.72
C LEU A 10 -12.91 -5.20 2.16
N HIS A 11 -12.50 -4.48 1.11
CA HIS A 11 -13.29 -3.42 0.48
C HIS A 11 -14.63 -3.93 -0.04
N ASP A 12 -14.66 -5.12 -0.66
CA ASP A 12 -15.89 -5.78 -1.13
C ASP A 12 -16.88 -6.12 0.00
N ARG A 13 -16.43 -6.11 1.26
CA ARG A 13 -17.26 -6.31 2.46
C ARG A 13 -17.62 -5.02 3.18
N GLY A 14 -17.30 -3.87 2.60
CA GLY A 14 -17.50 -2.59 3.27
C GLY A 14 -16.47 -2.29 4.36
N ILE A 15 -15.36 -3.04 4.42
CA ILE A 15 -14.32 -2.88 5.43
C ILE A 15 -13.12 -2.19 4.77
N PHE A 16 -12.78 -0.99 5.21
CA PHE A 16 -11.46 -0.41 4.93
C PHE A 16 -10.48 -0.77 6.05
N HIS A 17 -9.18 -0.81 5.76
CA HIS A 17 -8.18 -1.13 6.77
C HIS A 17 -7.88 0.06 7.67
N GLY A 18 -7.68 1.25 7.07
CA GLY A 18 -7.47 2.52 7.76
C GLY A 18 -6.10 2.69 8.44
N LEU A 19 -5.24 1.66 8.40
CA LEU A 19 -3.88 1.64 8.93
C LEU A 19 -2.94 0.76 8.09
N LEU A 20 -3.25 0.58 6.80
CA LEU A 20 -2.42 -0.24 5.92
C LEU A 20 -1.00 0.33 5.87
N ASN A 21 0.01 -0.50 6.11
CA ASN A 21 1.43 -0.16 5.97
C ASN A 21 2.25 -1.44 5.82
N SER A 22 3.53 -1.30 5.47
CA SER A 22 4.44 -2.45 5.24
C SER A 22 4.63 -3.35 6.47
N LYS A 23 4.42 -2.84 7.70
CA LYS A 23 4.52 -3.62 8.95
C LYS A 23 3.25 -4.42 9.26
N ASN A 24 2.12 -4.05 8.67
CA ASN A 24 0.83 -4.75 8.78
C ASN A 24 0.63 -5.76 7.62
N VAL A 25 1.74 -6.20 7.03
CA VAL A 25 1.78 -7.23 5.99
C VAL A 25 2.66 -8.37 6.50
N ALA A 26 2.04 -9.51 6.79
CA ALA A 26 2.72 -10.71 7.25
C ALA A 26 3.12 -11.61 6.06
N ILE A 27 4.36 -12.09 6.08
CA ILE A 27 4.84 -13.16 5.20
C ILE A 27 4.83 -14.45 6.02
N ILE A 28 3.99 -15.39 5.61
CA ILE A 28 3.79 -16.67 6.29
C ILE A 28 4.45 -17.75 5.43
N PHE A 29 5.52 -18.36 5.93
CA PHE A 29 6.15 -19.49 5.26
C PHE A 29 5.28 -20.73 5.45
N ASP A 30 5.02 -21.44 4.35
CA ASP A 30 4.22 -22.67 4.36
C ASP A 30 5.15 -23.84 4.01
N GLU A 31 5.29 -24.78 4.95
CA GLU A 31 6.02 -26.01 4.71
C GLU A 31 5.06 -27.02 4.08
N GLY A 32 4.78 -26.83 2.78
CA GLY A 32 3.86 -27.74 2.11
C GLY A 32 3.58 -27.43 0.65
N LYS A 33 3.06 -28.45 -0.03
CA LYS A 33 2.44 -28.31 -1.34
C LYS A 33 1.01 -27.80 -1.15
N ASN A 34 0.61 -26.82 -1.95
CA ASN A 34 -0.78 -26.41 -2.09
C ASN A 34 -1.64 -27.56 -2.66
N PRO A 35 -2.98 -27.44 -2.70
CA PRO A 35 -3.86 -28.49 -3.23
C PRO A 35 -3.57 -28.91 -4.69
N SER A 36 -2.89 -28.06 -5.47
CA SER A 36 -2.43 -28.38 -6.83
C SER A 36 -1.04 -29.05 -6.88
N GLY A 37 -0.45 -29.42 -5.74
CA GLY A 37 0.85 -30.10 -5.67
C GLY A 37 2.06 -29.18 -5.87
N THR A 38 1.87 -27.86 -5.96
CA THR A 38 2.93 -26.85 -6.10
C THR A 38 3.39 -26.35 -4.74
N TRP A 39 4.69 -26.12 -4.57
CA TRP A 39 5.20 -25.50 -3.35
C TRP A 39 4.79 -24.03 -3.29
N ASN A 40 4.07 -23.65 -2.24
CA ASN A 40 3.87 -22.24 -1.90
C ASN A 40 4.91 -21.89 -0.83
N LEU A 41 6.08 -21.40 -1.25
CA LEU A 41 7.16 -21.06 -0.30
C LEU A 41 6.73 -20.03 0.75
N CYS A 42 5.78 -19.15 0.40
CA CYS A 42 5.15 -18.25 1.36
C CYS A 42 3.76 -17.80 0.91
N ARG A 43 2.98 -17.30 1.87
CA ARG A 43 1.71 -16.59 1.70
C ARG A 43 1.86 -15.18 2.27
N VAL A 44 1.17 -14.23 1.68
CA VAL A 44 1.14 -12.83 2.17
C VAL A 44 -0.25 -12.54 2.72
N ALA A 45 -0.31 -12.06 3.95
CA ALA A 45 -1.56 -11.72 4.64
C ALA A 45 -1.54 -10.27 5.12
N VAL A 46 -2.66 -9.57 4.94
CA VAL A 46 -2.88 -8.25 5.55
C VAL A 46 -3.40 -8.47 6.97
N THR A 47 -2.75 -7.84 7.96
CA THR A 47 -3.08 -7.97 9.39
C THR A 47 -3.64 -6.66 9.92
N ASP A 48 -4.14 -6.66 11.16
CA ASP A 48 -4.46 -5.42 11.91
C ASP A 48 -5.49 -4.48 11.25
N TYR A 49 -6.27 -4.99 10.29
CA TYR A 49 -7.46 -4.33 9.76
C TYR A 49 -8.54 -4.24 10.85
N GLY A 50 -9.43 -3.26 10.76
CA GLY A 50 -10.50 -3.12 11.74
C GLY A 50 -10.07 -2.50 13.08
N LEU A 51 -8.77 -2.40 13.38
CA LEU A 51 -8.27 -1.74 14.60
C LEU A 51 -8.75 -0.29 14.77
N PRO A 52 -8.87 0.53 13.70
CA PRO A 52 -9.46 1.87 13.81
C PRO A 52 -10.93 1.86 14.28
N PHE A 53 -11.69 0.80 13.98
CA PHE A 53 -13.11 0.70 14.32
C PHE A 53 -13.35 0.11 15.70
N LEU A 54 -12.49 -0.82 16.14
CA LEU A 54 -12.57 -1.42 17.48
C LEU A 54 -12.30 -0.39 18.58
N ARG A 55 -11.55 0.67 18.27
CA ARG A 55 -11.33 1.81 19.16
C ARG A 55 -12.35 2.90 18.80
N ARG A 56 -13.59 2.73 19.28
CA ARG A 56 -14.79 3.58 19.05
C ARG A 56 -14.62 5.11 19.15
N ASN A 57 -13.47 5.62 19.59
CA ASN A 57 -13.12 7.03 19.58
C ASN A 57 -11.95 7.22 18.63
N PHE A 58 -12.20 7.86 17.48
CA PHE A 58 -11.25 8.11 16.38
C PHE A 58 -10.07 9.05 16.74
N GLU A 59 -9.74 9.18 18.02
CA GLU A 59 -8.36 9.43 18.42
C GLU A 59 -7.65 8.08 18.40
N LEU A 60 -7.24 7.62 17.20
CA LEU A 60 -6.08 6.72 17.16
C LEU A 60 -5.05 7.40 18.06
N MET A 61 -4.67 6.74 19.16
CA MET A 61 -3.86 7.39 20.18
C MET A 61 -2.69 8.11 19.49
N PRO A 62 -2.35 9.35 19.89
CA PRO A 62 -1.38 10.16 19.16
C PRO A 62 -0.08 9.41 18.81
N ASP A 63 0.32 8.44 19.62
CA ASP A 63 1.46 7.54 19.40
C ASP A 63 1.26 6.53 18.26
N VAL A 64 0.05 5.99 18.03
CA VAL A 64 -0.26 5.08 16.92
C VAL A 64 -0.27 5.85 15.60
N GLN A 65 -0.92 7.03 15.57
CA GLN A 65 -0.88 7.90 14.39
C GLN A 65 0.53 8.38 14.11
N ALA A 66 1.31 8.75 15.13
CA ALA A 66 2.69 9.16 14.97
C ALA A 66 3.58 8.03 14.40
N ARG A 67 3.37 6.79 14.84
CA ARG A 67 4.14 5.62 14.35
C ARG A 67 3.83 5.23 12.91
N HIS A 68 2.62 5.51 12.43
CA HIS A 68 2.15 5.11 11.09
C HIS A 68 1.92 6.31 10.15
N ALA A 69 2.30 7.52 10.56
CA ALA A 69 2.00 8.77 9.84
C ALA A 69 2.49 8.75 8.39
N ALA A 70 3.60 8.07 8.11
CA ALA A 70 4.19 7.99 6.78
C ALA A 70 3.35 7.20 5.75
N TRP A 71 2.33 6.45 6.18
CA TRP A 71 1.41 5.76 5.27
C TRP A 71 0.02 6.39 5.23
N LEU A 72 -0.24 7.39 6.09
CA LEU A 72 -1.53 8.03 6.15
C LEU A 72 -1.73 8.91 4.91
N PRO A 73 -2.94 8.89 4.33
CA PRO A 73 -3.26 9.75 3.21
C PRO A 73 -3.37 11.22 3.66
N PRO A 74 -3.23 12.18 2.73
CA PRO A 74 -3.22 13.61 3.05
C PRO A 74 -4.49 14.04 3.79
N GLU A 75 -5.67 13.56 3.39
CA GLU A 75 -6.94 13.88 4.04
C GLU A 75 -6.97 13.44 5.52
N VAL A 76 -6.44 12.25 5.84
CA VAL A 76 -6.38 11.76 7.23
C VAL A 76 -5.34 12.51 8.05
N LEU A 77 -4.22 12.91 7.44
CA LEU A 77 -3.24 13.80 8.10
C LEU A 77 -3.86 15.16 8.43
N LEU A 78 -4.80 15.63 7.62
CA LEU A 78 -5.51 16.90 7.79
C LEU A 78 -6.72 16.81 8.75
N GLY A 79 -7.08 15.61 9.19
CA GLY A 79 -8.13 15.38 10.19
C GLY A 79 -9.44 14.82 9.63
N ASP A 80 -9.50 14.51 8.34
CA ASP A 80 -10.67 13.84 7.76
C ASP A 80 -10.71 12.35 8.14
N GLU A 81 -11.90 11.76 8.05
CA GLU A 81 -12.11 10.33 8.32
C GLU A 81 -11.44 9.45 7.25
N ALA A 82 -10.90 8.31 7.70
CA ALA A 82 -10.34 7.30 6.81
C ALA A 82 -11.44 6.61 5.98
N LYS A 83 -11.12 6.29 4.72
CA LYS A 83 -12.01 5.63 3.76
C LYS A 83 -11.21 4.63 2.90
N MET A 84 -11.89 3.88 2.03
CA MET A 84 -11.26 2.88 1.15
C MET A 84 -10.21 3.49 0.20
N GLU A 85 -10.43 4.72 -0.25
CA GLU A 85 -9.50 5.49 -1.08
C GLU A 85 -8.22 5.86 -0.31
N GLY A 86 -8.32 5.96 1.03
CA GLY A 86 -7.17 6.12 1.92
C GLY A 86 -6.27 4.89 1.94
N ASP A 87 -6.85 3.68 1.91
CA ASP A 87 -6.05 2.45 1.79
C ASP A 87 -5.31 2.38 0.46
N SER A 88 -5.85 2.99 -0.60
CA SER A 88 -5.21 3.07 -1.91
C SER A 88 -3.95 3.91 -1.87
N TRP A 89 -3.99 5.06 -1.19
CA TRP A 89 -2.80 5.85 -0.91
C TRP A 89 -1.75 5.04 -0.14
N SER A 90 -2.15 4.43 0.98
CA SER A 90 -1.24 3.64 1.81
C SER A 90 -0.61 2.48 1.03
N TYR A 91 -1.36 1.85 0.14
CA TYR A 91 -0.83 0.83 -0.79
C TYR A 91 0.19 1.41 -1.77
N GLY A 92 -0.02 2.64 -2.27
CA GLY A 92 0.96 3.36 -3.08
C GLY A 92 2.29 3.59 -2.35
N ILE A 93 2.24 3.93 -1.06
CA ILE A 93 3.45 4.05 -0.23
C ILE A 93 4.16 2.70 -0.10
N ILE A 94 3.42 1.59 0.11
CA ILE A 94 4.01 0.23 0.15
C ILE A 94 4.65 -0.12 -1.20
N LEU A 95 4.03 0.22 -2.32
CA LEU A 95 4.63 0.03 -3.64
C LEU A 95 5.93 0.84 -3.78
N TRP A 96 5.96 2.08 -3.30
CA TRP A 96 7.17 2.90 -3.30
C TRP A 96 8.28 2.27 -2.45
N GLU A 97 7.96 1.76 -1.26
CA GLU A 97 8.91 1.02 -0.41
C GLU A 97 9.48 -0.20 -1.14
N LEU A 98 8.63 -0.99 -1.83
CA LEU A 98 9.05 -2.16 -2.57
C LEU A 98 9.93 -1.83 -3.78
N LEU A 99 9.64 -0.72 -4.48
CA LEU A 99 10.38 -0.31 -5.68
C LEU A 99 11.74 0.33 -5.34
N THR A 100 11.86 0.94 -4.17
CA THR A 100 13.05 1.73 -3.81
C THR A 100 13.89 1.09 -2.71
N GLY A 101 13.29 0.23 -1.89
CA GLY A 101 13.91 -0.31 -0.67
C GLY A 101 14.11 0.72 0.44
N PHE A 102 13.58 1.95 0.29
CA PHE A 102 13.76 3.02 1.26
C PHE A 102 12.59 3.17 2.24
N VAL A 103 12.86 3.84 3.36
CA VAL A 103 11.84 4.23 4.34
C VAL A 103 11.17 5.53 3.86
N PRO A 104 9.82 5.62 3.84
CA PRO A 104 9.13 6.83 3.39
C PRO A 104 9.37 7.97 4.38
N TRP A 105 9.82 9.12 3.85
CA TRP A 105 10.09 10.34 4.62
C TRP A 105 10.92 10.10 5.91
N PRO A 106 12.18 9.65 5.79
CA PRO A 106 12.99 9.30 6.94
C PRO A 106 13.17 10.49 7.89
N GLY A 107 12.97 10.25 9.19
CA GLY A 107 13.12 11.25 10.25
C GLY A 107 12.03 12.32 10.32
N LYS A 108 10.98 12.25 9.49
CA LYS A 108 9.84 13.19 9.57
C LYS A 108 8.83 12.72 10.61
N ALA A 109 8.44 13.63 11.50
CA ALA A 109 7.34 13.41 12.41
C ALA A 109 5.99 13.65 11.70
N ARG A 110 4.89 13.25 12.35
CA ARG A 110 3.54 13.50 11.83
C ARG A 110 3.30 14.97 11.51
N ASP A 111 3.77 15.89 12.34
CA ASP A 111 3.56 17.33 12.12
C ASP A 111 4.26 17.82 10.85
N ASP A 112 5.44 17.29 10.53
CA ASP A 112 6.14 17.58 9.28
C ASP A 112 5.34 17.09 8.08
N LEU A 113 4.83 15.85 8.15
CA LEU A 113 4.02 15.25 7.08
C LEU A 113 2.70 16.00 6.90
N THR A 114 2.08 16.42 8.00
CA THR A 114 0.87 17.23 7.98
C THR A 114 1.13 18.60 7.36
N ALA A 115 2.27 19.23 7.66
CA ALA A 115 2.67 20.49 7.03
C ALA A 115 2.91 20.32 5.51
N LEU A 116 3.52 19.20 5.09
CA LEU A 116 3.68 18.87 3.67
C LEU A 116 2.32 18.62 2.98
N ALA A 117 1.41 17.89 3.63
CA ALA A 117 0.07 17.64 3.13
C ALA A 117 -0.70 18.95 2.91
N ARG A 118 -0.69 19.88 3.89
CA ARG A 118 -1.30 21.21 3.76
C ARG A 118 -0.75 21.99 2.57
N LYS A 119 0.55 21.89 2.31
CA LYS A 119 1.22 22.57 1.20
C LYS A 119 1.03 21.86 -0.16
N GLY A 120 0.43 20.68 -0.18
CA GLY A 120 0.37 19.86 -1.40
C GLY A 120 1.73 19.30 -1.84
N GLN A 121 2.66 19.15 -0.90
CA GLN A 121 4.06 18.74 -1.13
C GLN A 121 4.37 17.37 -0.49
N LEU A 122 3.34 16.58 -0.16
CA LEU A 122 3.49 15.22 0.33
C LEU A 122 3.84 14.28 -0.84
N ILE A 123 5.09 14.36 -1.30
CA ILE A 123 5.60 13.66 -2.49
C ILE A 123 6.78 12.77 -2.07
N LEU A 124 6.84 11.56 -2.62
CA LEU A 124 8.00 10.67 -2.53
C LEU A 124 8.73 10.63 -3.86
N PRO A 125 10.03 10.99 -3.91
CA PRO A 125 10.80 10.87 -5.13
C PRO A 125 11.07 9.40 -5.45
N LEU A 126 11.01 9.03 -6.73
CA LEU A 126 11.57 7.77 -7.22
C LEU A 126 13.05 8.00 -7.52
N SER A 127 13.92 7.88 -6.51
CA SER A 127 15.36 7.72 -6.74
C SER A 127 15.66 6.23 -6.76
N LEU A 128 15.66 5.64 -7.96
CA LEU A 128 16.03 4.24 -8.12
C LEU A 128 17.54 4.10 -7.99
N GLN A 129 17.99 2.94 -7.53
CA GLN A 129 19.39 2.57 -7.67
C GLN A 129 19.70 2.44 -9.17
N ASP A 130 20.89 2.88 -9.60
CA ASP A 130 21.28 3.11 -11.00
C ASP A 130 21.22 1.87 -11.94
N ASN A 131 20.74 0.71 -11.50
CA ASN A 131 20.71 -0.55 -12.26
C ASN A 131 19.39 -1.34 -12.16
N TYR A 132 18.29 -0.76 -11.64
CA TYR A 132 17.01 -1.47 -11.55
C TYR A 132 16.11 -1.13 -12.74
N GLU A 133 15.98 -2.06 -13.69
CA GLU A 133 14.93 -1.98 -14.72
C GLU A 133 13.57 -2.06 -14.02
N GLN A 134 12.80 -0.98 -14.12
CA GLN A 134 11.46 -0.97 -13.56
C GLN A 134 10.56 -1.85 -14.42
N PRO A 135 9.75 -2.74 -13.81
CA PRO A 135 8.64 -3.35 -14.52
C PRO A 135 7.74 -2.21 -15.06
N PRO A 136 7.53 -2.11 -16.39
CA PRO A 136 6.71 -1.08 -17.01
C PRO A 136 5.36 -0.98 -16.31
N GLY A 137 4.87 0.24 -16.09
CA GLY A 137 3.56 0.49 -15.51
C GLY A 137 3.44 0.36 -13.98
N TYR A 138 4.43 -0.20 -13.26
CA TYR A 138 4.35 -0.29 -11.79
C TYR A 138 4.37 1.09 -11.13
N CYS A 139 5.21 2.00 -11.63
CA CYS A 139 5.26 3.39 -11.18
C CYS A 139 3.98 4.16 -11.47
N GLU A 140 3.32 3.86 -12.58
CA GLU A 140 2.03 4.49 -12.91
C GLU A 140 0.95 4.05 -11.92
N VAL A 141 0.87 2.75 -11.62
CA VAL A 141 -0.05 2.24 -10.59
C VAL A 141 0.24 2.88 -9.24
N MET A 142 1.52 2.96 -8.85
CA MET A 142 1.95 3.60 -7.60
C MET A 142 1.54 5.08 -7.55
N ASN A 143 1.83 5.86 -8.60
CA ASN A 143 1.49 7.28 -8.68
C ASN A 143 -0.03 7.52 -8.68
N ASP A 144 -0.80 6.68 -9.36
CA ASP A 144 -2.26 6.79 -9.38
C ASP A 144 -2.88 6.46 -8.01
N CYS A 145 -2.32 5.49 -7.28
CA CYS A 145 -2.68 5.24 -5.89
C CYS A 145 -2.43 6.46 -4.98
N MET A 146 -1.40 7.26 -5.26
CA MET A 146 -1.01 8.43 -4.48
C MET A 146 -1.50 9.76 -5.07
N ARG A 147 -2.61 9.75 -5.82
CA ARG A 147 -3.26 10.99 -6.27
C ARG A 147 -3.75 11.79 -5.06
N ARG A 148 -3.61 13.12 -5.15
CA ARG A 148 -4.05 14.04 -4.10
C ARG A 148 -5.54 13.89 -3.83
N GLU A 149 -6.34 14.01 -4.89
CA GLU A 149 -7.78 13.87 -4.84
C GLU A 149 -8.17 12.40 -4.65
N THR A 150 -9.04 12.12 -3.68
CA THR A 150 -9.37 10.75 -3.27
C THR A 150 -10.10 9.98 -4.37
N GLN A 151 -10.97 10.66 -5.11
CA GLN A 151 -11.75 10.10 -6.22
C GLN A 151 -10.91 9.71 -7.44
N ASP A 152 -9.69 10.26 -7.57
CA ASP A 152 -8.79 9.96 -8.68
C ASP A 152 -7.96 8.69 -8.41
N ARG A 153 -8.04 8.14 -7.19
CA ARG A 153 -7.31 6.94 -6.79
C ARG A 153 -8.04 5.69 -7.30
N PRO A 154 -7.34 4.71 -7.89
CA PRO A 154 -7.95 3.47 -8.32
C PRO A 154 -8.40 2.63 -7.13
N SER A 155 -9.52 1.92 -7.26
CA SER A 155 -9.91 0.90 -6.30
C SER A 155 -8.90 -0.26 -6.27
N MET A 156 -8.87 -1.03 -5.18
CA MET A 156 -8.00 -2.21 -5.07
C MET A 156 -8.27 -3.25 -6.15
N ARG A 157 -9.53 -3.41 -6.57
CA ARG A 157 -9.90 -4.22 -7.74
C ARG A 157 -9.20 -3.73 -9.01
N ARG A 158 -9.26 -2.42 -9.28
CA ARG A 158 -8.61 -1.83 -10.46
C ARG A 158 -7.09 -1.95 -10.41
N VAL A 159 -6.49 -1.81 -9.24
CA VAL A 159 -5.06 -2.06 -9.00
C VAL A 159 -4.68 -3.50 -9.36
N LEU A 160 -5.48 -4.49 -8.95
CA LEU A 160 -5.25 -5.90 -9.28
C LEU A 160 -5.36 -6.18 -10.77
N GLU A 161 -6.36 -5.63 -11.44
CA GLU A 161 -6.51 -5.75 -12.90
C GLU A 161 -5.25 -5.24 -13.62
N ARG A 162 -4.79 -4.02 -13.26
CA ARG A 162 -3.58 -3.44 -13.86
C ARG A 162 -2.36 -4.33 -13.66
N PHE A 163 -2.13 -4.85 -12.45
CA PHE A 163 -0.99 -5.75 -12.23
C PHE A 163 -1.12 -7.09 -12.95
N ARG A 164 -2.33 -7.64 -13.11
CA ARG A 164 -2.53 -8.85 -13.91
C ARG A 164 -2.18 -8.60 -15.37
N ASP A 165 -2.60 -7.47 -15.93
CA ASP A 165 -2.28 -7.10 -17.31
C ASP A 165 -0.77 -6.89 -17.49
N LEU A 166 -0.12 -6.18 -16.55
CA LEU A 166 1.33 -5.99 -16.55
C LEU A 166 2.10 -7.31 -16.42
N SER A 167 1.62 -8.23 -15.58
CA SER A 167 2.26 -9.53 -15.40
C SER A 167 2.19 -10.40 -16.66
N ARG A 168 1.10 -10.28 -17.44
CA ARG A 168 0.95 -10.97 -18.73
C ARG A 168 1.86 -10.38 -19.81
N SER A 169 2.00 -9.05 -19.86
CA SER A 169 2.90 -8.40 -20.83
C SER A 169 4.38 -8.61 -20.51
N TRP A 170 4.73 -8.69 -19.21
CA TRP A 170 6.11 -8.86 -18.75
C TRP A 170 6.57 -10.33 -18.72
N GLY A 171 5.66 -11.25 -18.41
CA GLY A 171 5.94 -12.69 -18.31
C GLY A 171 6.12 -13.42 -19.65
N GLY A 172 6.10 -12.70 -20.78
CA GLY A 172 6.33 -13.28 -22.11
C GLY A 172 7.80 -13.62 -22.41
N ASP A 173 8.75 -12.93 -21.76
CA ASP A 173 10.17 -12.99 -22.17
C ASP A 173 11.16 -13.47 -21.09
N TYR A 174 10.73 -13.71 -19.84
CA TYR A 174 11.66 -14.02 -18.73
C TYR A 174 11.13 -15.04 -17.70
N LEU A 175 10.77 -16.24 -18.16
CA LEU A 175 10.83 -17.42 -17.29
C LEU A 175 11.96 -18.34 -17.81
N PRO A 176 13.12 -18.41 -17.13
CA PRO A 176 14.05 -19.49 -17.40
C PRO A 176 13.35 -20.80 -17.00
N GLY A 177 13.27 -21.73 -17.96
CA GLY A 177 12.71 -23.06 -17.77
C GLY A 177 13.52 -23.95 -16.83
#